data_AF-A0A3N5FF33-F1
#
_entry.id   AF-A0A3N5FF33-F1
#
_cell.length_a   1.000
_cell.length_b   1.000
_cell.length_c   1.000
_cell.angle_alpha   90.00
_cell.angle_beta   90.00
_cell.angle_gamma   90.00
#
_symmetry.space_group_name_H-M   'P 1'
#
loop_
_entity.id
_entity.type
_entity.pdbx_description
1 polymer ?
#
loop_
_entity_poly.entity_id
_entity_poly.type
_entity_poly.pdbx_seq_one_letter_code
_entity_poly.pdbx_strand_id
1 'polypeptide(L)'
;MVKKTLAIFCFLIFAYTANSQVLISLLLGDKLNSDKLEFGLDGGVNWLNMTNTPDAEFLFDWNLGFYFDFKLKQRLFIHTGVIVKSRMGTSGITPYSLENANLDSLFVGGTVDRKINYFNVPVLLRYRFVDYLHAEAGIQLGLRYTGYDFFTKEIYNKKDLQFTNDIKDNYTRLDAGGVAGLGYKLRQGDGMIIYARYYYGFVDVDKVLSGNQHNTALYLGVCIPIGKNKAEAKAQEKAAKTESK
;
A
#
# COMPACT_ATOMS: atom_id res chain seq x y z
N MET A 1 21.82 -3.77 -33.84
CA MET A 1 20.35 -3.57 -33.70
C MET A 1 19.67 -4.69 -32.92
N VAL A 2 19.95 -5.96 -33.22
CA VAL A 2 19.31 -7.16 -32.61
C VAL A 2 19.42 -7.24 -31.07
N LYS A 3 20.54 -6.83 -30.47
CA LYS A 3 20.73 -6.86 -29.00
C LYS A 3 19.81 -5.90 -28.24
N LYS A 4 19.44 -4.75 -28.82
CA LYS A 4 18.51 -3.79 -28.19
C LYS A 4 17.07 -4.28 -28.29
N THR A 5 16.70 -4.91 -29.41
CA THR A 5 15.36 -5.48 -29.62
C THR A 5 15.09 -6.68 -28.70
N LEU A 6 16.11 -7.52 -28.47
CA LEU A 6 16.02 -8.66 -27.54
C LEU A 6 15.89 -8.21 -26.08
N ALA A 7 16.59 -7.15 -25.67
CA ALA A 7 16.46 -6.57 -24.33
C ALA A 7 15.05 -5.98 -24.09
N ILE A 8 14.45 -5.32 -25.09
CA ILE A 8 13.08 -4.81 -25.03
C ILE A 8 12.07 -5.96 -24.94
N PHE A 9 12.26 -7.03 -25.72
CA PHE A 9 11.39 -8.20 -25.68
C PHE A 9 11.48 -8.95 -24.35
N CYS A 10 12.68 -9.13 -23.80
CA CYS A 10 12.87 -9.66 -22.45
C CYS A 10 12.27 -8.75 -21.38
N PHE A 11 12.37 -7.43 -21.52
CA PHE A 11 11.74 -6.48 -20.59
C PHE A 11 10.20 -6.53 -20.64
N LEU A 12 9.61 -6.74 -21.83
CA LEU A 12 8.16 -6.95 -22.00
C LEU A 12 7.69 -8.28 -21.40
N ILE A 13 8.49 -9.34 -21.49
CA ILE A 13 8.19 -10.64 -20.87
C ILE A 13 8.35 -10.58 -19.35
N PHE A 14 9.37 -9.88 -18.83
CA PHE A 14 9.54 -9.65 -17.39
C PHE A 14 8.46 -8.72 -16.81
N ALA A 15 7.97 -7.74 -17.58
CA ALA A 15 6.79 -6.96 -17.20
C ALA A 15 5.51 -7.81 -17.15
N TYR A 16 5.44 -8.87 -17.98
CA TYR A 16 4.33 -9.83 -18.01
C TYR A 16 4.30 -10.74 -16.77
N THR A 17 5.47 -11.15 -16.25
CA THR A 17 5.57 -12.01 -15.07
C THR A 17 5.41 -11.27 -13.75
N ALA A 18 5.59 -9.95 -13.72
CA ALA A 18 5.62 -9.18 -12.48
C ALA A 18 4.24 -8.89 -11.86
N ASN A 19 3.10 -9.11 -12.55
CA ASN A 19 1.81 -8.64 -12.04
C ASN A 19 0.59 -9.49 -12.47
N SER A 20 0.64 -10.82 -12.37
CA SER A 20 -0.53 -11.66 -12.67
C SER A 20 -1.79 -11.19 -11.90
N GLN A 21 -1.62 -10.71 -10.66
CA GLN A 21 -2.72 -10.17 -9.85
C GLN A 21 -3.33 -8.87 -10.43
N VAL A 22 -2.51 -7.92 -10.88
CA VAL A 22 -2.99 -6.67 -11.51
C VAL A 22 -3.56 -6.94 -12.91
N LEU A 23 -2.99 -7.91 -13.63
CA LEU A 23 -3.47 -8.29 -14.96
C LEU A 23 -4.84 -8.98 -14.88
N ILE A 24 -5.03 -9.88 -13.91
CA ILE A 24 -6.34 -10.49 -13.61
C ILE A 24 -7.35 -9.41 -13.24
N SER A 25 -6.94 -8.40 -12.49
CA SER A 25 -7.79 -7.30 -12.07
C SER A 25 -8.19 -6.39 -13.25
N LEU A 26 -7.29 -6.17 -14.21
CA LEU A 26 -7.57 -5.49 -15.49
C LEU A 26 -8.48 -6.34 -16.41
N LEU A 27 -8.31 -7.66 -16.43
CA LEU A 27 -9.07 -8.59 -17.27
C LEU A 27 -10.48 -8.87 -16.73
N LEU A 28 -10.64 -8.89 -15.40
CA LEU A 28 -11.90 -9.20 -14.72
C LEU A 28 -12.63 -7.96 -14.20
N GLY A 29 -12.02 -6.78 -14.22
CA GLY A 29 -12.61 -5.54 -13.70
C GLY A 29 -14.00 -5.26 -14.28
N ASP A 30 -14.17 -5.43 -15.60
CA ASP A 30 -15.47 -5.28 -16.29
C ASP A 30 -16.56 -6.23 -15.77
N LYS A 31 -16.18 -7.41 -15.26
CA LYS A 31 -17.12 -8.41 -14.70
C LYS A 31 -17.38 -8.21 -13.22
N LEU A 32 -16.46 -7.55 -12.51
CA LEU A 32 -16.56 -7.28 -11.08
C LEU A 32 -17.35 -6.00 -10.77
N ASN A 33 -17.39 -5.04 -11.70
CA ASN A 33 -18.17 -3.82 -11.53
C ASN A 33 -19.67 -4.04 -11.77
N SER A 34 -20.51 -3.44 -10.91
CA SER A 34 -21.97 -3.38 -11.01
C SER A 34 -22.52 -2.13 -10.30
N ASP A 35 -23.82 -1.88 -10.36
CA ASP A 35 -24.47 -0.75 -9.68
C ASP A 35 -24.22 -0.69 -8.15
N LYS A 36 -23.87 -1.84 -7.55
CA LYS A 36 -23.62 -1.98 -6.10
C LYS A 36 -22.15 -2.25 -5.76
N LEU A 37 -21.29 -2.48 -6.73
CA LEU A 37 -19.89 -2.85 -6.51
C LEU A 37 -19.01 -2.13 -7.51
N GLU A 38 -18.11 -1.29 -7.01
CA GLU A 38 -17.05 -0.70 -7.81
C GLU A 38 -15.74 -1.43 -7.53
N PHE A 39 -14.98 -1.76 -8.58
CA PHE A 39 -13.67 -2.40 -8.48
C PHE A 39 -12.62 -1.52 -9.16
N GLY A 40 -11.43 -1.42 -8.56
CA GLY A 40 -10.34 -0.66 -9.16
C GLY A 40 -8.98 -0.87 -8.51
N LEU A 41 -8.02 -0.03 -8.91
CA LEU A 41 -6.67 0.01 -8.36
C LEU A 41 -6.56 1.11 -7.31
N ASP A 42 -5.78 0.85 -6.27
CA ASP A 42 -5.42 1.80 -5.22
C ASP A 42 -3.90 1.95 -5.23
N GLY A 43 -3.38 3.18 -5.27
CA GLY A 43 -1.95 3.42 -5.19
C GLY A 43 -1.62 4.83 -4.76
N GLY A 44 -0.44 5.01 -4.18
CA GLY A 44 -0.03 6.30 -3.64
C GLY A 44 1.33 6.30 -2.99
N VAL A 45 1.60 7.35 -2.23
CA VAL A 45 2.80 7.52 -1.42
C VAL A 45 2.44 7.55 0.06
N ASN A 46 3.40 7.17 0.90
CA ASN A 46 3.20 7.03 2.33
C ASN A 46 4.38 7.62 3.11
N TRP A 47 4.06 8.26 4.23
CA TRP A 47 5.01 8.58 5.29
C TRP A 47 4.78 7.62 6.44
N LEU A 48 5.77 6.79 6.70
CA LEU A 48 5.70 5.68 7.63
C LEU A 48 6.53 6.02 8.86
N ASN A 49 6.04 5.66 10.04
CA ASN A 49 6.84 5.71 11.26
C ASN A 49 6.44 4.59 12.21
N MET A 50 7.30 4.29 13.17
CA MET A 50 7.06 3.34 14.24
C MET A 50 7.20 4.07 15.58
N THR A 51 6.15 4.05 16.40
CA THR A 51 6.19 4.69 17.72
C THR A 51 7.27 4.06 18.59
N ASN A 52 7.71 4.80 19.61
CA ASN A 52 8.69 4.30 20.58
C ASN A 52 10.00 3.79 19.93
N THR A 53 10.39 4.45 18.83
CA THR A 53 11.70 4.30 18.18
C THR A 53 12.41 5.65 18.26
N PRO A 54 13.21 5.91 19.32
CA PRO A 54 13.90 7.18 19.49
C PRO A 54 14.77 7.53 18.28
N ASP A 55 14.87 8.83 17.99
CA ASP A 55 15.68 9.41 16.92
C ASP A 55 15.31 8.97 15.50
N ALA A 56 14.25 8.18 15.33
CA ALA A 56 13.81 7.71 14.03
C ALA A 56 13.01 8.78 13.26
N GLU A 57 13.25 8.81 11.96
CA GLU A 57 12.62 9.71 11.01
C GLU A 57 11.53 9.01 10.19
N PHE A 58 10.65 9.78 9.57
CA PHE A 58 9.65 9.21 8.67
C PHE A 58 10.29 8.51 7.48
N LEU A 59 9.93 7.25 7.26
CA LEU A 59 10.26 6.53 6.05
C LEU A 59 9.25 6.88 4.95
N PHE A 60 9.74 7.53 3.88
CA PHE A 60 8.94 7.77 2.67
C PHE A 60 8.94 6.53 1.77
N ASP A 61 7.76 6.07 1.35
CA ASP A 61 7.60 4.93 0.45
C ASP A 61 6.34 5.07 -0.43
N TRP A 62 6.04 4.08 -1.26
CA TRP A 62 4.82 4.01 -2.06
C TRP A 62 4.02 2.74 -1.78
N ASN A 63 2.73 2.81 -2.06
CA ASN A 63 1.80 1.70 -1.94
C ASN A 63 1.10 1.40 -3.26
N LEU A 64 0.68 0.14 -3.43
CA LEU A 64 -0.14 -0.31 -4.55
C LEU A 64 -1.00 -1.50 -4.15
N GLY A 65 -2.22 -1.52 -4.66
CA GLY A 65 -3.25 -2.49 -4.35
C GLY A 65 -4.42 -2.43 -5.31
N PHE A 66 -5.46 -3.17 -4.94
CA PHE A 66 -6.77 -3.10 -5.54
C PHE A 66 -7.83 -2.91 -4.47
N TYR A 67 -8.95 -2.33 -4.85
CA TYR A 67 -10.05 -2.05 -3.94
C TYR A 67 -11.41 -2.47 -4.53
N PHE A 68 -12.35 -2.60 -3.61
CA PHE A 68 -13.77 -2.83 -3.81
C PHE A 68 -14.55 -1.83 -2.98
N ASP A 69 -15.46 -1.11 -3.63
CA ASP A 69 -16.41 -0.19 -3.00
C ASP A 69 -17.81 -0.80 -3.09
N PHE A 70 -18.27 -1.40 -1.99
CA PHE A 70 -19.62 -1.97 -1.88
C PHE A 70 -20.60 -0.87 -1.47
N LYS A 71 -21.56 -0.55 -2.33
CA LYS A 71 -22.62 0.44 -2.05
C LYS A 71 -23.68 -0.18 -1.15
N LEU A 72 -23.74 0.26 0.11
CA LEU A 72 -24.79 -0.14 1.05
C LEU A 72 -26.05 0.72 0.88
N LYS A 73 -25.86 2.03 0.78
CA LYS A 73 -26.92 3.03 0.55
C LYS A 73 -26.42 4.06 -0.47
N GLN A 74 -27.27 5.02 -0.86
CA GLN A 74 -26.89 6.05 -1.83
C GLN A 74 -25.58 6.79 -1.49
N ARG A 75 -25.34 7.05 -0.19
CA ARG A 75 -24.17 7.80 0.32
C ARG A 75 -23.25 6.98 1.22
N LEU A 76 -23.52 5.69 1.42
CA LEU A 76 -22.80 4.85 2.37
C LEU A 76 -22.20 3.62 1.68
N PHE A 77 -20.91 3.42 1.86
CA PHE A 77 -20.11 2.42 1.18
C PHE A 77 -19.22 1.66 2.17
N ILE A 78 -18.94 0.39 1.89
CA ILE A 78 -17.83 -0.35 2.50
C ILE A 78 -16.69 -0.36 1.48
N HIS A 79 -15.60 0.30 1.82
CA HIS A 79 -14.36 0.28 1.06
C HIS A 79 -13.45 -0.81 1.64
N THR A 80 -13.06 -1.77 0.80
CA THR A 80 -12.11 -2.82 1.19
C THR A 80 -11.23 -3.22 0.02
N GLY A 81 -10.23 -4.07 0.23
CA GLY A 81 -9.28 -4.42 -0.81
C GLY A 81 -8.04 -5.09 -0.26
N VAL A 82 -7.02 -5.22 -1.09
CA VAL A 82 -5.69 -5.65 -0.66
C VAL A 82 -4.66 -4.69 -1.22
N ILE A 83 -3.93 -4.03 -0.34
CA ILE A 83 -2.73 -3.27 -0.64
C ILE A 83 -1.57 -4.27 -0.67
N VAL A 84 -1.29 -4.78 -1.88
CA VAL A 84 -0.32 -5.86 -2.11
C VAL A 84 1.12 -5.41 -1.94
N LYS A 85 1.38 -4.12 -2.14
CA LYS A 85 2.63 -3.47 -1.80
C LYS A 85 2.36 -2.41 -0.78
N SER A 86 2.70 -2.69 0.47
CA SER A 86 2.64 -1.71 1.55
C SER A 86 3.78 -1.98 2.51
N ARG A 87 4.64 -0.98 2.69
CA ARG A 87 5.69 -1.03 3.72
C ARG A 87 5.18 -0.34 4.97
N MET A 88 5.69 -0.80 6.11
CA MET A 88 5.65 -0.15 7.41
C MET A 88 7.09 -0.09 7.96
N GLY A 89 7.29 0.67 9.02
CA GLY A 89 8.59 0.85 9.66
C GLY A 89 8.99 2.31 9.73
N THR A 90 10.28 2.57 9.82
CA THR A 90 10.84 3.91 10.08
C THR A 90 12.25 4.02 9.52
N SER A 91 12.80 5.23 9.43
CA SER A 91 14.12 5.52 8.85
C SER A 91 15.04 6.16 9.88
N GLY A 92 16.34 6.20 9.61
CA GLY A 92 17.29 6.97 10.43
C GLY A 92 17.57 6.40 11.82
N ILE A 93 17.28 5.12 12.08
CA ILE A 93 17.58 4.51 13.37
C ILE A 93 19.10 4.44 13.56
N THR A 94 19.57 4.69 14.79
CA THR A 94 20.99 4.50 15.15
C THR A 94 21.39 3.04 14.97
N PRO A 95 22.53 2.74 14.29
CA PRO A 95 23.04 1.38 14.14
C PRO A 95 23.20 0.66 15.48
N TYR A 96 22.68 -0.57 15.54
CA TYR A 96 22.77 -1.47 16.69
C TYR A 96 23.70 -2.65 16.36
N SER A 97 24.09 -3.41 17.40
CA SER A 97 25.00 -4.55 17.22
C SER A 97 24.38 -5.65 16.36
N LEU A 98 25.13 -6.10 15.37
CA LEU A 98 24.84 -7.22 14.48
C LEU A 98 25.45 -8.54 15.00
N GLU A 99 25.83 -8.58 16.28
CA GLU A 99 26.56 -9.69 16.91
C GLU A 99 27.88 -10.03 16.18
N ASN A 100 28.46 -9.04 15.51
CA ASN A 100 29.70 -9.18 14.75
C ASN A 100 30.53 -7.91 14.89
N ALA A 101 31.56 -7.96 15.73
CA ALA A 101 32.41 -6.81 16.03
C ALA A 101 33.03 -6.13 14.79
N ASN A 102 33.34 -6.90 13.74
CA ASN A 102 33.86 -6.35 12.49
C ASN A 102 32.78 -5.54 11.77
N LEU A 103 31.57 -6.08 11.62
CA LEU A 103 30.45 -5.36 10.99
C LEU A 103 30.02 -4.14 11.82
N ASP A 104 29.94 -4.29 13.14
CA ASP A 104 29.56 -3.21 14.06
C ASP A 104 30.50 -2.00 13.91
N SER A 105 31.81 -2.26 13.86
CA SER A 105 32.82 -1.20 13.70
C SER A 105 32.67 -0.44 12.37
N LEU A 106 32.22 -1.13 11.32
CA LEU A 106 32.05 -0.53 10.00
C LEU A 106 30.86 0.43 9.97
N PHE A 107 29.78 0.15 10.71
CA PHE A 107 28.55 0.95 10.68
C PHE A 107 28.44 2.00 11.80
N VAL A 108 29.45 2.18 12.64
CA VAL A 108 29.49 3.31 13.60
C VAL A 108 29.31 4.64 12.85
N GLY A 109 28.34 5.45 13.28
CA GLY A 109 27.96 6.72 12.65
C GLY A 109 27.16 6.59 11.35
N GLY A 110 26.72 5.39 10.99
CA GLY A 110 25.77 5.15 9.90
C GLY A 110 24.32 5.33 10.34
N THR A 111 23.39 4.87 9.50
CA THR A 111 21.94 4.88 9.75
C THR A 111 21.31 3.54 9.37
N VAL A 112 20.16 3.24 9.96
CA VAL A 112 19.38 2.03 9.67
C VAL A 112 17.97 2.40 9.23
N ASP A 113 17.59 1.95 8.04
CA ASP A 113 16.19 1.98 7.60
C ASP A 113 15.52 0.65 7.92
N ARG A 114 14.46 0.68 8.72
CA ARG A 114 13.62 -0.48 9.03
C ARG A 114 12.44 -0.57 8.08
N LYS A 115 12.36 -1.64 7.29
CA LYS A 115 11.31 -1.85 6.28
C LYS A 115 10.64 -3.20 6.46
N ILE A 116 9.39 -3.18 6.90
CA ILE A 116 8.58 -4.35 7.13
C ILE A 116 7.45 -4.37 6.11
N ASN A 117 7.34 -5.42 5.31
CA ASN A 117 6.36 -5.48 4.23
C ASN A 117 5.16 -6.33 4.64
N TYR A 118 3.97 -5.78 4.38
CA TYR A 118 2.68 -6.38 4.71
C TYR A 118 1.77 -6.46 3.50
N PHE A 119 0.93 -7.48 3.46
CA PHE A 119 -0.33 -7.45 2.73
C PHE A 119 -1.36 -6.77 3.63
N ASN A 120 -1.75 -5.54 3.29
CA ASN A 120 -2.70 -4.79 4.11
C ASN A 120 -4.11 -4.88 3.53
N VAL A 121 -5.08 -5.20 4.39
CA VAL A 121 -6.50 -5.34 4.06
C VAL A 121 -7.28 -4.29 4.85
N PRO A 122 -7.58 -3.13 4.25
CA PRO A 122 -8.45 -2.15 4.87
C PRO A 122 -9.92 -2.60 4.79
N VAL A 123 -10.69 -2.28 5.82
CA VAL A 123 -12.16 -2.41 5.86
C VAL A 123 -12.70 -1.11 6.44
N LEU A 124 -13.08 -0.19 5.56
CA LEU A 124 -13.47 1.17 5.90
C LEU A 124 -14.93 1.41 5.59
N LEU A 125 -15.64 2.04 6.52
CA LEU A 125 -16.94 2.63 6.25
C LEU A 125 -16.73 4.01 5.64
N ARG A 126 -17.26 4.23 4.44
CA ARG A 126 -17.11 5.48 3.68
C ARG A 126 -18.46 6.17 3.55
N TYR A 127 -18.53 7.43 4.01
CA TYR A 127 -19.73 8.26 3.94
C TYR A 127 -19.50 9.48 3.06
N ARG A 128 -20.29 9.60 1.98
CA ARG A 128 -20.25 10.74 1.05
C ARG A 128 -21.15 11.87 1.56
N PHE A 129 -20.55 12.99 1.94
CA PHE A 129 -21.30 14.19 2.37
C PHE A 129 -21.98 14.87 1.17
N VAL A 130 -21.21 14.99 0.10
CA VAL A 130 -21.62 15.50 -1.22
C VAL A 130 -21.05 14.56 -2.28
N ASP A 131 -21.47 14.71 -3.53
CA ASP A 131 -21.14 13.77 -4.61
C ASP A 131 -19.64 13.55 -4.84
N TYR A 132 -18.82 14.52 -4.41
CA TYR A 132 -17.37 14.52 -4.59
C TYR A 132 -16.56 14.46 -3.30
N LEU A 133 -17.13 14.57 -2.11
CA LEU A 133 -16.37 14.58 -0.85
C LEU A 133 -16.89 13.50 0.10
N HIS A 134 -15.98 12.73 0.68
CA HIS A 134 -16.30 11.73 1.69
C HIS A 134 -15.30 11.72 2.84
N ALA A 135 -15.77 11.21 3.97
CA ALA A 135 -14.93 10.72 5.04
C ALA A 135 -15.01 9.20 5.08
N GLU A 136 -13.97 8.59 5.59
CA GLU A 136 -13.90 7.16 5.81
C GLU A 136 -13.18 6.82 7.11
N ALA A 137 -13.65 5.77 7.77
CA ALA A 137 -13.01 5.26 8.97
C ALA A 137 -13.26 3.76 9.11
N GLY A 138 -12.34 3.05 9.74
CA GLY A 138 -12.48 1.62 9.97
C GLY A 138 -11.19 1.01 10.47
N ILE A 139 -10.98 -0.25 10.10
CA ILE A 139 -9.82 -1.04 10.53
C ILE A 139 -8.96 -1.41 9.33
N GLN A 140 -7.71 -1.74 9.60
CA GLN A 140 -6.80 -2.35 8.64
C GLN A 140 -6.07 -3.51 9.31
N LEU A 141 -6.02 -4.64 8.62
CA LEU A 141 -5.29 -5.83 9.03
C LEU A 141 -4.09 -6.03 8.11
N GLY A 142 -2.90 -6.22 8.68
CA GLY A 142 -1.67 -6.46 7.95
C GLY A 142 -1.15 -7.88 8.16
N LEU A 143 -0.87 -8.60 7.07
CA LEU A 143 -0.15 -9.87 7.11
C LEU A 143 1.30 -9.67 6.65
N ARG A 144 2.24 -9.78 7.59
CA ARG A 144 3.67 -9.60 7.33
C ARG A 144 4.21 -10.72 6.45
N TYR A 145 5.01 -10.37 5.44
CA TYR A 145 5.67 -11.35 4.58
C TYR A 145 7.20 -11.23 4.56
N THR A 146 7.77 -10.03 4.75
CA THR A 146 9.21 -9.81 4.93
C THR A 146 9.48 -8.70 5.94
N GLY A 147 10.71 -8.63 6.47
CA GLY A 147 11.18 -7.52 7.29
C GLY A 147 12.70 -7.43 7.22
N TYR A 148 13.21 -6.26 6.87
CA TYR A 148 14.65 -6.03 6.72
C TYR A 148 15.05 -4.70 7.35
N ASP A 149 16.22 -4.70 7.99
CA ASP A 149 16.93 -3.50 8.40
C ASP A 149 18.09 -3.25 7.43
N PHE A 150 18.12 -2.06 6.83
CA PHE A 150 19.14 -1.66 5.87
C PHE A 150 20.12 -0.71 6.54
N PHE A 151 21.28 -1.24 6.90
CA PHE A 151 22.39 -0.48 7.44
C PHE A 151 23.10 0.23 6.30
N THR A 152 23.26 1.54 6.42
CA THR A 152 23.95 2.39 5.44
C THR A 152 24.97 3.26 6.13
N LYS A 153 26.17 3.37 5.57
CA LYS A 153 27.15 4.38 5.98
C LYS A 153 27.68 5.14 4.78
N GLU A 154 27.74 6.45 4.92
CA GLU A 154 28.32 7.32 3.92
C GLU A 154 29.85 7.37 4.08
N ILE A 155 30.55 7.09 2.99
CA ILE A 155 32.00 7.22 2.89
C ILE A 155 32.27 8.10 1.67
N TYR A 156 33.09 9.16 1.83
CA TYR A 156 33.36 10.13 0.76
C TYR A 156 32.10 10.71 0.06
N ASN A 157 31.05 11.00 0.85
CA ASN A 157 29.75 11.51 0.37
C ASN A 157 29.01 10.58 -0.60
N LYS A 158 29.26 9.28 -0.52
CA LYS A 158 28.50 8.25 -1.23
C LYS A 158 28.04 7.17 -0.26
N LYS A 159 26.83 6.64 -0.48
CA LYS A 159 26.23 5.53 0.30
C LYS A 159 26.89 4.19 -0.08
N ASP A 160 28.19 4.10 0.15
CA ASP A 160 29.05 3.04 -0.40
C ASP A 160 29.00 1.75 0.41
N LEU A 161 28.74 1.83 1.72
CA LEU A 161 28.64 0.65 2.57
C LEU A 161 27.18 0.36 2.93
N GLN A 162 26.69 -0.80 2.51
CA GLN A 162 25.34 -1.28 2.77
C GLN A 162 25.36 -2.70 3.30
N PHE A 163 24.55 -2.98 4.32
CA PHE A 163 24.30 -4.31 4.84
C PHE A 163 22.81 -4.49 5.11
N THR A 164 22.26 -5.66 4.76
CA THR A 164 20.84 -5.98 4.98
C THR A 164 20.75 -7.06 6.04
N ASN A 165 20.12 -6.72 7.17
CA ASN A 165 19.82 -7.66 8.23
C ASN A 165 18.37 -8.16 8.09
N ASP A 166 18.17 -9.49 8.11
CA ASP A 166 16.83 -10.07 8.13
C ASP A 166 16.29 -10.01 9.57
N ILE A 167 15.25 -9.20 9.76
CA ILE A 167 14.59 -8.99 11.05
C ILE A 167 13.17 -9.56 11.03
N LYS A 168 12.82 -10.36 10.02
CA LYS A 168 11.48 -10.88 9.81
C LYS A 168 10.94 -11.46 11.11
N ASP A 169 11.66 -12.36 11.77
CA ASP A 169 11.09 -13.10 12.89
C ASP A 169 11.01 -12.30 14.20
N ASN A 170 11.71 -11.17 14.27
CA ASN A 170 11.65 -10.20 15.38
C ASN A 170 10.30 -9.47 15.43
N TYR A 171 9.53 -9.49 14.34
CA TYR A 171 8.24 -8.79 14.25
C TYR A 171 7.04 -9.73 14.23
N THR A 172 5.94 -9.29 14.83
CA THR A 172 4.65 -10.01 14.84
C THR A 172 4.17 -10.25 13.40
N ARG A 173 3.51 -11.38 13.18
CA ARG A 173 3.04 -11.75 11.84
C ARG A 173 1.81 -10.94 11.43
N LEU A 174 1.02 -10.53 12.41
CA LEU A 174 -0.21 -9.78 12.23
C LEU A 174 -0.03 -8.38 12.81
N ASP A 175 -0.35 -7.38 12.01
CA ASP A 175 -0.57 -6.01 12.45
C ASP A 175 -2.07 -5.71 12.33
N ALA A 176 -2.60 -4.90 13.23
CA ALA A 176 -3.99 -4.46 13.21
C ALA A 176 -4.07 -3.05 13.77
N GLY A 177 -4.86 -2.20 13.11
CA GLY A 177 -4.98 -0.80 13.51
C GLY A 177 -6.21 -0.12 12.97
N GLY A 178 -6.42 1.10 13.45
CA GLY A 178 -7.48 1.99 13.00
C GLY A 178 -7.02 2.82 11.81
N VAL A 179 -7.94 3.08 10.89
CA VAL A 179 -7.73 4.01 9.77
C VAL A 179 -8.83 5.06 9.80
N ALA A 180 -8.45 6.31 9.59
CA ALA A 180 -9.39 7.40 9.32
C ALA A 180 -8.87 8.26 8.18
N GLY A 181 -9.76 8.80 7.35
CA GLY A 181 -9.35 9.55 6.18
C GLY A 181 -10.46 10.37 5.54
N LEU A 182 -10.03 11.18 4.58
CA LEU A 182 -10.88 12.00 3.73
C LEU A 182 -10.54 11.70 2.28
N GLY A 183 -11.52 11.80 1.40
CA GLY A 183 -11.29 11.66 -0.03
C GLY A 183 -12.18 12.52 -0.89
N TYR A 184 -11.63 12.89 -2.04
CA TYR A 184 -12.24 13.73 -3.05
C TYR A 184 -12.35 12.97 -4.36
N LYS A 185 -13.58 12.78 -4.85
CA LYS A 185 -13.87 12.19 -6.16
C LYS A 185 -13.76 13.27 -7.23
N LEU A 186 -12.85 13.07 -8.17
CA LEU A 186 -12.66 13.96 -9.31
C LEU A 186 -13.92 13.96 -10.19
N ARG A 187 -14.32 15.17 -10.61
CA ARG A 187 -15.47 15.38 -11.51
C ARG A 187 -15.15 15.05 -12.97
N GLN A 188 -13.87 15.08 -13.33
CA GLN A 188 -13.35 14.68 -14.65
C GLN A 188 -12.46 13.43 -14.45
N GLY A 189 -12.60 12.45 -15.34
CA GLY A 189 -12.07 11.09 -15.17
C GLY A 189 -13.13 10.17 -14.58
N ASP A 190 -13.02 8.86 -14.82
CA ASP A 190 -14.05 7.81 -14.64
C ASP A 190 -14.48 7.53 -13.18
N GLY A 191 -14.44 8.54 -12.32
CA GLY A 191 -14.73 8.46 -10.90
C GLY A 191 -13.49 8.25 -10.04
N MET A 192 -12.31 8.66 -10.50
CA MET A 192 -11.08 8.65 -9.71
C MET A 192 -11.26 9.37 -8.38
N ILE A 193 -10.67 8.83 -7.32
CA ILE A 193 -10.72 9.40 -5.98
C ILE A 193 -9.29 9.71 -5.54
N ILE A 194 -9.02 10.93 -5.11
CA ILE A 194 -7.81 11.27 -4.35
C ILE A 194 -8.16 11.17 -2.87
N TYR A 195 -7.28 10.59 -2.05
CA TYR A 195 -7.52 10.45 -0.62
C TYR A 195 -6.30 10.78 0.22
N ALA A 196 -6.57 11.12 1.48
CA ALA A 196 -5.60 11.16 2.57
C ALA A 196 -6.11 10.26 3.71
N ARG A 197 -5.30 9.30 4.16
CA ARG A 197 -5.62 8.38 5.26
C ARG A 197 -4.53 8.39 6.30
N TYR A 198 -4.90 8.36 7.56
CA TYR A 198 -4.00 8.12 8.67
C TYR A 198 -4.30 6.74 9.29
N TYR A 199 -3.27 5.92 9.43
CA TYR A 199 -3.28 4.62 10.08
C TYR A 199 -2.54 4.70 11.41
N TYR A 200 -3.11 4.08 12.44
CA TYR A 200 -2.49 3.88 13.74
C TYR A 200 -2.67 2.43 14.19
N GLY A 201 -1.56 1.73 14.41
CA GLY A 201 -1.52 0.34 14.87
C GLY A 201 -1.92 0.19 16.34
N PHE A 202 -2.60 -0.89 16.66
CA PHE A 202 -2.99 -1.29 18.02
C PHE A 202 -2.15 -2.45 18.55
N VAL A 203 -1.43 -3.14 17.67
CA VAL A 203 -0.59 -4.28 18.01
C VAL A 203 0.83 -3.80 18.28
N ASP A 204 1.44 -4.28 19.36
CA ASP A 204 2.89 -4.16 19.52
C ASP A 204 3.57 -5.06 18.49
N VAL A 205 4.21 -4.44 17.49
CA VAL A 205 4.75 -5.17 16.35
C VAL A 205 6.14 -5.74 16.63
N ASP A 206 6.87 -5.22 17.60
CA ASP A 206 8.21 -5.68 17.96
C ASP A 206 8.11 -6.76 19.06
N LYS A 207 8.73 -7.92 18.84
CA LYS A 207 8.74 -9.01 19.84
C LYS A 207 9.99 -8.99 20.72
N VAL A 208 11.00 -8.22 20.33
CA VAL A 208 12.33 -8.27 20.93
C VAL A 208 12.51 -7.09 21.87
N LEU A 209 12.13 -5.89 21.41
CA LEU A 209 12.20 -4.68 22.20
C LEU A 209 10.92 -4.51 23.02
N SER A 210 11.08 -4.29 24.32
CA SER A 210 9.98 -3.83 25.15
C SER A 210 9.71 -2.36 24.86
N GLY A 211 8.48 -2.01 24.46
CA GLY A 211 8.14 -0.60 24.30
C GLY A 211 6.81 -0.29 23.62
N ASN A 212 5.94 -1.26 23.33
CA ASN A 212 4.69 -1.02 22.62
C ASN A 212 4.92 -0.25 21.32
N GLN A 213 5.71 -0.84 20.41
CA GLN A 213 6.02 -0.27 19.12
C GLN A 213 4.81 -0.46 18.20
N HIS A 214 4.21 0.63 17.74
CA HIS A 214 3.06 0.63 16.85
C HIS A 214 3.42 1.26 15.52
N ASN A 215 3.00 0.62 14.42
CA ASN A 215 3.13 1.22 13.10
C ASN A 215 2.16 2.39 12.95
N THR A 216 2.63 3.45 12.30
CA THR A 216 1.83 4.60 11.90
C THR A 216 2.12 4.93 10.45
N ALA A 217 1.10 5.36 9.72
CA ALA A 217 1.27 5.72 8.32
C ALA A 217 0.30 6.83 7.90
N LEU A 218 0.82 7.84 7.23
CA LEU A 218 0.04 8.81 6.47
C LEU A 218 0.10 8.42 5.00
N TYR A 219 -1.05 8.08 4.42
CA TYR A 219 -1.20 7.74 3.01
C TYR A 219 -1.77 8.92 2.24
N LEU A 220 -1.14 9.28 1.13
CA LEU A 220 -1.73 10.12 0.10
C LEU A 220 -1.79 9.33 -1.19
N GLY A 221 -3.00 9.09 -1.69
CA GLY A 221 -3.18 8.14 -2.79
C GLY A 221 -4.35 8.46 -3.69
N VAL A 222 -4.50 7.60 -4.69
CA VAL A 222 -5.52 7.66 -5.72
C VAL A 222 -6.14 6.27 -5.90
N CYS A 223 -7.47 6.23 -5.93
CA CYS A 223 -8.23 5.09 -6.39
C CYS A 223 -8.64 5.32 -7.85
N ILE A 224 -8.36 4.37 -8.73
CA ILE A 224 -8.72 4.39 -10.16
C ILE A 224 -9.70 3.26 -10.42
N PRO A 225 -10.99 3.54 -10.71
CA PRO A 225 -11.94 2.52 -11.13
C PRO A 225 -11.47 1.84 -12.41
N ILE A 226 -11.56 0.51 -12.49
CA ILE A 226 -11.16 -0.28 -13.67
C ILE A 226 -12.38 -0.96 -14.26
N GLY A 227 -12.69 -0.68 -15.52
CA GLY A 227 -13.75 -1.39 -16.26
C GLY A 227 -15.18 -0.88 -16.02
N LYS A 228 -15.33 0.19 -15.24
CA LYS A 228 -16.62 0.81 -14.90
C LYS A 228 -17.43 1.24 -16.13
N ASN A 229 -16.84 2.02 -17.03
CA ASN A 229 -17.55 2.54 -18.21
C ASN A 229 -18.08 1.40 -19.12
N LYS A 230 -17.31 0.31 -19.25
CA LYS A 230 -17.72 -0.86 -20.03
C LYS A 230 -18.84 -1.64 -19.35
N ALA A 231 -18.84 -1.72 -18.02
CA ALA A 231 -19.91 -2.33 -17.25
C ALA A 231 -21.21 -1.51 -17.36
N GLU A 232 -21.13 -0.18 -17.26
CA GLU A 232 -22.27 0.74 -17.41
C GLU A 232 -22.90 0.65 -18.81
N ALA A 233 -22.09 0.65 -19.87
CA ALA A 233 -22.58 0.49 -21.24
C ALA A 233 -23.33 -0.85 -21.45
N LYS A 234 -22.78 -1.95 -20.93
CA LYS A 234 -23.43 -3.28 -21.00
C LYS A 234 -24.74 -3.34 -20.20
N ALA A 235 -24.82 -2.64 -19.07
CA ALA A 235 -26.04 -2.57 -18.27
C ALA A 235 -27.14 -1.80 -19.01
N GLN A 236 -26.80 -0.67 -19.64
CA GLN A 236 -27.72 0.12 -20.46
C GLN A 236 -28.22 -0.66 -21.68
N GLU A 237 -27.35 -1.38 -22.40
CA GLU A 237 -27.76 -2.25 -23.51
C GLU A 237 -28.74 -3.36 -23.08
N LYS A 238 -28.54 -3.94 -21.89
CA LYS A 238 -29.45 -4.97 -21.35
C LYS A 238 -30.80 -4.39 -20.94
N ALA A 239 -30.82 -3.22 -20.32
CA ALA A 239 -32.06 -2.53 -19.95
C ALA A 239 -32.89 -2.20 -21.19
N ALA A 240 -32.26 -1.60 -22.22
CA ALA A 240 -32.92 -1.28 -23.49
C ALA A 240 -33.48 -2.52 -24.23
N LYS A 241 -32.80 -3.67 -24.15
CA LYS A 241 -33.28 -4.95 -24.71
C LYS A 241 -34.43 -5.59 -23.92
N THR A 242 -34.60 -5.22 -22.66
CA THR A 242 -35.68 -5.74 -21.80
C THR A 242 -36.94 -4.90 -21.93
N GLU A 243 -36.82 -3.59 -22.16
CA GLU A 243 -37.94 -2.67 -22.41
C GLU A 243 -38.52 -2.77 -23.83
N SER A 244 -37.80 -3.41 -24.76
CA SER A 244 -38.25 -3.62 -26.16
C SER A 244 -38.94 -4.97 -26.41
N LYS A 245 -39.23 -5.73 -25.36
CA LYS A 245 -39.99 -6.99 -25.39
C LYS A 245 -41.27 -6.85 -24.57
#